data_AF-A0A8S9GYT8-F1
#
_entry.id   AF-A0A8S9GYT8-F1
#
_cell.length_a   1.000
_cell.length_b   1.000
_cell.length_c   1.000
_cell.angle_alpha   90.00
_cell.angle_beta   90.00
_cell.angle_gamma   90.00
#
_symmetry.space_group_name_H-M   'P 1'
#
loop_
_entity.id
_entity.type
_entity.pdbx_description
1 polymer ?
#
loop_
_entity_poly.entity_id
_entity_poly.type
_entity_poly.pdbx_seq_one_letter_code
_entity_poly.pdbx_strand_id
1 'polypeptide(L)'
;MMTVQQIRFNSNKDFVGHLSGSIIANASLTGPRLRATNTKGLNTSQDYAEALLNKTVAFIVDELPYLNVLLGEKPAQFLMVKSQCTTNGFGFMFQKGHELVHNVSTEIAKLRTEGKLGEIEKGWFENQLPYTADDTSNPITLYRFRGLFMITGLSSAFALAVLVILWLRDGWKDLVNSVNVFISGRFVHFKILFARTIHPILLDDHIGESAVQMAQGNRQ
;
A
#
# COMPACT_ATOMS: atom_id res chain seq x y z
N MET A 1 11.36 9.33 -5.07
CA MET A 1 10.46 9.40 -6.24
C MET A 1 10.78 8.19 -7.10
N MET A 2 9.85 7.24 -7.22
CA MET A 2 10.06 5.92 -7.83
C MET A 2 8.87 5.60 -8.74
N THR A 3 9.12 5.19 -9.97
CA THR A 3 8.11 4.63 -10.86
C THR A 3 8.52 3.21 -11.21
N VAL A 4 7.91 2.24 -10.54
CA VAL A 4 7.87 0.86 -11.02
C VAL A 4 6.68 0.82 -11.99
N GLN A 5 6.94 0.93 -13.29
CA GLN A 5 5.89 0.79 -14.31
C GLN A 5 5.65 -0.69 -14.59
N GLN A 6 4.91 -1.37 -13.71
CA GLN A 6 4.15 -2.52 -14.18
C GLN A 6 3.08 -1.97 -15.12
N ILE A 7 3.21 -2.25 -16.41
CA ILE A 7 2.21 -1.86 -17.41
C ILE A 7 0.95 -2.67 -17.10
N ARG A 8 0.01 -2.05 -16.38
CA ARG A 8 -1.30 -2.63 -16.12
C ARG A 8 -2.10 -2.56 -17.41
N PHE A 9 -1.99 -3.60 -18.21
CA PHE A 9 -2.76 -3.76 -19.44
C PHE A 9 -4.21 -4.14 -19.14
N ASN A 10 -5.15 -3.34 -19.61
CA ASN A 10 -6.56 -3.69 -19.67
C ASN A 10 -6.93 -4.07 -21.09
N SER A 11 -7.03 -5.38 -21.35
CA SER A 11 -7.29 -5.93 -22.69
C SER A 11 -8.54 -5.38 -23.38
N ASN A 12 -9.55 -4.92 -22.62
CA ASN A 12 -10.79 -4.38 -23.17
C ASN A 12 -10.71 -2.90 -23.57
N LYS A 13 -9.72 -2.15 -23.07
CA LYS A 13 -9.63 -0.68 -23.27
C LYS A 13 -8.35 -0.25 -23.97
N ASP A 14 -7.27 -0.95 -23.70
CA ASP A 14 -5.95 -0.56 -24.17
C ASP A 14 -5.66 -1.23 -25.51
N PHE A 15 -5.04 -0.48 -26.42
CA PHE A 15 -4.55 -1.02 -27.69
C PHE A 15 -3.11 -1.49 -27.56
N VAL A 16 -2.79 -2.59 -28.23
CA VAL A 16 -1.42 -3.10 -28.34
C VAL A 16 -0.90 -2.89 -29.75
N GLY A 17 0.25 -2.23 -29.88
CA GLY A 17 0.94 -2.08 -31.15
C GLY A 17 1.73 -3.34 -31.51
N HIS A 18 1.79 -3.69 -32.78
CA HIS A 18 2.67 -4.74 -33.30
C HIS A 18 3.04 -4.50 -34.75
N LEU A 19 4.08 -5.18 -35.25
CA LEU A 19 4.39 -5.16 -36.68
C LEU A 19 3.23 -5.74 -37.48
N SER A 20 2.73 -4.98 -38.45
CA SER A 20 1.64 -5.40 -39.31
C SER A 20 2.04 -6.65 -40.10
N GLY A 21 1.21 -7.70 -40.02
CA GLY A 21 1.53 -8.99 -40.64
C GLY A 21 2.53 -9.87 -39.86
N SER A 22 3.03 -9.44 -38.69
CA SER A 22 3.86 -10.33 -37.86
C SER A 22 3.02 -11.48 -37.30
N ILE A 23 3.35 -12.68 -37.75
CA ILE A 23 2.77 -13.94 -37.26
C ILE A 23 3.15 -14.15 -35.79
N ILE A 24 4.37 -13.75 -35.42
CA ILE A 24 4.92 -13.94 -34.08
C ILE A 24 4.18 -13.02 -33.09
N ALA A 25 3.99 -11.76 -33.45
CA ALA A 25 3.22 -10.84 -32.62
C ALA A 25 1.77 -11.33 -32.46
N ASN A 26 1.14 -11.80 -33.53
CA ASN A 26 -0.22 -12.35 -33.45
C ASN A 26 -0.31 -13.60 -32.56
N ALA A 27 0.69 -14.50 -32.64
CA ALA A 27 0.77 -15.67 -31.76
C ALA A 27 0.97 -15.29 -30.29
N SER A 28 1.75 -14.23 -30.03
CA SER A 28 1.96 -13.70 -28.67
C SER A 28 0.68 -13.07 -28.11
N LEU A 29 -0.06 -12.31 -28.93
CA LEU A 29 -1.29 -11.60 -28.59
C LEU A 29 -2.53 -12.48 -28.45
N THR A 30 -2.48 -13.70 -28.97
CA THR A 30 -3.53 -14.72 -28.85
C THR A 30 -3.22 -15.77 -27.78
N GLY A 31 -2.03 -15.71 -27.19
CA GLY A 31 -1.56 -16.65 -26.18
C GLY A 31 -2.24 -16.48 -24.81
N PRO A 32 -2.12 -17.48 -23.92
CA PRO A 32 -2.73 -17.45 -22.59
C PRO A 32 -2.15 -16.39 -21.65
N ARG A 33 -0.95 -15.85 -21.94
CA ARG A 33 -0.27 -14.85 -21.11
C ARG A 33 -0.67 -13.42 -21.45
N LEU A 34 -0.95 -13.15 -22.72
CA LEU A 34 -1.26 -11.82 -23.21
C LEU A 34 -2.37 -11.97 -24.25
N ARG A 35 -3.61 -11.71 -23.85
CA ARG A 35 -4.77 -11.77 -24.75
C ARG A 35 -5.26 -10.37 -25.03
N ALA A 36 -4.80 -9.80 -26.14
CA ALA A 36 -5.23 -8.48 -26.59
C ALA A 36 -6.37 -8.61 -27.59
N THR A 37 -7.50 -7.96 -27.32
CA THR A 37 -8.62 -7.89 -28.29
C THR A 37 -8.48 -6.69 -29.21
N ASN A 38 -7.83 -5.63 -28.74
CA ASN A 38 -7.61 -4.40 -29.48
C ASN A 38 -6.13 -4.31 -29.87
N THR A 39 -5.84 -4.55 -31.14
CA THR A 39 -4.47 -4.50 -31.66
C THR A 39 -4.37 -3.49 -32.79
N LYS A 40 -3.18 -2.90 -32.96
CA LYS A 40 -2.89 -1.96 -34.03
C LYS A 40 -1.63 -2.42 -34.76
N GLY A 41 -1.79 -2.75 -36.03
CA GLY A 41 -0.67 -3.00 -36.93
C GLY A 41 0.06 -1.69 -37.25
N LEU A 42 1.37 -1.71 -37.09
CA LEU A 42 2.28 -0.59 -37.32
C LEU A 42 3.41 -1.10 -38.24
N ASN A 43 4.04 -0.25 -39.05
CA ASN A 43 4.98 -0.71 -40.08
C ASN A 43 6.41 -0.21 -39.89
N THR A 44 6.60 0.92 -39.19
CA THR A 44 7.90 1.57 -39.06
C THR A 44 8.24 1.89 -37.60
N SER A 45 9.53 2.05 -37.29
CA SER A 45 9.98 2.53 -35.97
C SER A 45 9.39 3.90 -35.63
N GLN A 46 9.18 4.75 -36.64
CA GLN A 46 8.54 6.04 -36.45
C GLN A 46 7.07 5.90 -36.03
N ASP A 47 6.30 5.00 -36.67
CA ASP A 47 4.92 4.71 -36.29
C ASP A 47 4.83 4.18 -34.86
N TYR A 48 5.83 3.40 -34.45
CA TYR A 48 5.92 2.86 -33.08
C TYR A 48 6.09 3.99 -32.08
N ALA A 49 7.06 4.86 -32.35
CA ALA A 49 7.33 6.02 -31.51
C ALA A 49 6.09 6.93 -31.41
N GLU A 50 5.45 7.23 -32.55
CA GLU A 50 4.27 8.09 -32.58
C GLU A 50 3.10 7.46 -31.82
N ALA A 51 2.82 6.17 -32.03
CA ALA A 51 1.73 5.48 -31.36
C ALA A 51 1.92 5.44 -29.82
N LEU A 52 3.15 5.26 -29.36
CA LEU A 52 3.50 5.29 -27.93
C LEU A 52 3.40 6.71 -27.35
N LEU A 53 3.97 7.71 -28.02
CA LEU A 53 3.96 9.11 -27.55
C LEU A 53 2.55 9.70 -27.52
N ASN A 54 1.74 9.40 -28.54
CA ASN A 54 0.33 9.83 -28.61
C ASN A 54 -0.59 8.99 -27.72
N LYS A 55 -0.06 8.03 -26.96
CA LYS A 55 -0.82 7.11 -26.09
C LYS A 55 -1.93 6.38 -26.85
N THR A 56 -1.75 6.19 -28.15
CA THR A 56 -2.68 5.43 -28.98
C THR A 56 -2.58 3.95 -28.68
N VAL A 57 -1.38 3.48 -28.34
CA VAL A 57 -1.13 2.12 -27.83
C VAL A 57 -0.49 2.20 -26.45
N ALA A 58 -0.77 1.22 -25.59
CA ALA A 58 -0.21 1.16 -24.25
C ALA A 58 1.22 0.60 -24.24
N PHE A 59 1.51 -0.34 -25.13
CA PHE A 59 2.82 -0.93 -25.36
C PHE A 59 2.87 -1.57 -26.75
N ILE A 60 4.08 -1.95 -27.16
CA ILE A 60 4.35 -2.63 -28.43
C ILE A 60 4.91 -4.02 -28.14
N VAL A 61 4.42 -5.01 -28.89
CA VAL A 61 4.94 -6.38 -28.87
C VAL A 61 5.48 -6.68 -30.26
N ASP A 62 6.77 -6.97 -30.34
CA ASP A 62 7.44 -7.27 -31.60
C ASP A 62 8.73 -8.07 -31.40
N GLU A 63 9.39 -8.47 -32.49
CA GLU A 63 10.69 -9.13 -32.38
C GLU A 63 11.78 -8.17 -31.87
N LEU A 64 12.69 -8.71 -31.06
CA LEU A 64 13.71 -7.94 -30.34
C LEU A 64 14.56 -6.99 -31.22
N PRO A 65 15.08 -7.37 -32.40
CA PRO A 65 15.89 -6.45 -33.18
C PRO A 65 15.12 -5.23 -33.70
N TYR A 66 13.82 -5.33 -33.98
CA TYR A 66 13.01 -4.17 -34.36
C TYR A 66 12.82 -3.21 -33.17
N LEU A 67 12.62 -3.76 -31.97
CA LEU A 67 12.56 -2.97 -30.74
C LEU A 67 13.91 -2.31 -30.43
N ASN A 68 15.04 -3.00 -30.67
CA ASN A 68 16.37 -2.44 -30.46
C ASN A 68 16.62 -1.21 -31.36
N VAL A 69 16.16 -1.23 -32.62
CA VAL A 69 16.24 -0.06 -33.52
C VAL A 69 15.45 1.12 -32.95
N LEU A 70 14.21 0.89 -32.49
CA LEU A 70 13.39 1.95 -31.88
C LEU A 70 14.05 2.57 -30.65
N LEU A 71 14.56 1.72 -29.75
CA LEU A 71 15.24 2.15 -28.53
C LEU A 71 16.49 2.97 -28.88
N GLY A 72 17.19 2.57 -29.92
CA GLY A 72 18.37 3.27 -30.40
C GLY A 72 18.13 4.61 -31.06
N GLU A 73 17.02 4.77 -31.79
CA GLU A 73 16.63 6.06 -32.36
C GLU A 73 16.22 7.06 -31.28
N LYS A 74 15.57 6.60 -30.20
CA LYS A 74 15.03 7.48 -29.14
C LYS A 74 15.28 6.94 -27.73
N PRO A 75 16.54 6.90 -27.27
CA PRO A 75 16.88 6.18 -26.06
C PRO A 75 16.30 6.78 -24.77
N ALA A 76 16.16 8.09 -24.70
CA ALA A 76 15.61 8.72 -23.49
C ALA A 76 14.07 8.62 -23.35
N GLN A 77 13.37 8.15 -24.40
CA GLN A 77 11.90 8.24 -24.49
C GLN A 77 11.19 6.93 -24.26
N PHE A 78 11.87 5.81 -24.49
CA PHE A 78 11.27 4.48 -24.45
C PHE A 78 12.07 3.55 -23.56
N LEU A 79 11.35 2.62 -22.93
CA LEU A 79 11.91 1.59 -22.07
C LEU A 79 11.36 0.25 -22.54
N MET A 80 12.23 -0.75 -22.58
CA MET A 80 11.83 -2.12 -22.83
C MET A 80 11.65 -2.84 -21.49
N VAL A 81 10.44 -3.35 -21.26
CA VAL A 81 10.19 -4.23 -20.12
C VAL A 81 10.77 -5.61 -20.46
N LYS A 82 11.60 -6.14 -19.56
CA LYS A 82 12.24 -7.44 -19.72
C LYS A 82 11.17 -8.54 -19.73
N SER A 83 10.82 -9.01 -20.92
CA SER A 83 9.90 -10.13 -21.09
C SER A 83 10.68 -11.44 -21.26
N GLN A 84 10.03 -12.57 -20.97
CA GLN A 84 10.55 -13.88 -21.32
C GLN A 84 10.51 -14.00 -22.85
N CYS A 85 11.66 -13.76 -23.50
CA CYS A 85 11.78 -13.91 -24.95
C CYS A 85 11.36 -15.32 -25.36
N THR A 86 10.31 -15.43 -26.17
CA THR A 86 10.00 -16.68 -26.85
C THR A 86 11.11 -16.94 -27.85
N THR A 87 11.81 -18.06 -27.70
CA THR A 87 12.97 -18.44 -28.51
C THR A 87 12.53 -18.70 -29.96
N ASN A 88 12.51 -17.67 -30.79
CA ASN A 88 12.46 -17.81 -32.23
C ASN A 88 13.45 -16.84 -32.85
N GLY A 89 13.99 -17.18 -34.03
CA GLY A 89 15.12 -16.47 -34.63
C GLY A 89 14.92 -16.19 -36.11
N PHE A 90 15.67 -15.23 -36.62
CA PHE A 90 15.76 -14.97 -38.05
C PHE A 90 16.55 -16.07 -38.76
N GLY A 91 16.23 -16.30 -40.03
CA GLY A 91 16.88 -17.32 -40.84
C GLY A 91 16.91 -16.92 -42.31
N PHE A 92 17.78 -17.59 -43.06
CA PHE A 92 17.86 -17.47 -44.51
C PHE A 92 16.99 -18.55 -45.16
N MET A 93 16.28 -18.18 -46.23
CA MET A 93 15.42 -19.10 -46.98
C MET A 93 16.02 -19.38 -48.35
N PHE A 94 16.03 -20.66 -48.72
CA PHE A 94 16.50 -21.13 -50.03
C PHE A 94 15.49 -22.12 -50.62
N GLN A 95 15.53 -22.29 -51.94
CA GLN A 95 14.77 -23.35 -52.59
C GLN A 95 15.30 -24.73 -52.18
N LYS A 96 14.40 -25.72 -52.15
CA LYS A 96 14.75 -27.09 -51.78
C LYS A 96 15.78 -27.67 -52.74
N GLY A 97 16.84 -28.27 -52.20
CA GLY A 97 17.92 -28.88 -52.99
C GLY A 97 19.03 -27.91 -53.40
N HIS A 98 18.94 -26.63 -53.01
CA HIS A 98 19.97 -25.65 -53.34
C HIS A 98 21.24 -25.87 -52.51
N GLU A 99 22.40 -25.98 -53.16
CA GLU A 99 23.69 -26.27 -52.51
C GLU A 99 24.10 -25.19 -51.48
N LEU A 100 23.67 -23.95 -51.69
CA LEU A 100 23.92 -22.82 -50.77
C LEU A 100 23.39 -23.07 -49.35
N VAL A 101 22.37 -23.92 -49.15
CA VAL A 101 21.84 -24.21 -47.81
C VAL A 101 22.95 -24.72 -46.89
N HIS A 102 23.76 -25.66 -47.38
CA HIS A 102 24.84 -26.24 -46.58
C HIS A 102 25.96 -25.24 -46.32
N ASN A 103 26.37 -24.51 -47.36
CA ASN A 103 27.45 -23.53 -47.25
C ASN A 103 27.09 -22.40 -46.28
N VAL A 104 25.90 -21.80 -46.43
CA VAL A 104 25.45 -20.70 -45.57
C VAL A 104 25.24 -21.18 -44.13
N SER A 105 24.65 -22.36 -43.93
CA SER A 105 24.46 -22.90 -42.57
C SER A 105 25.79 -23.17 -41.87
N THR A 106 26.78 -23.70 -42.60
CA THR A 106 28.12 -23.96 -42.08
C THR A 106 28.85 -22.67 -41.71
N GLU A 107 28.79 -21.64 -42.55
CA GLU A 107 29.39 -20.34 -42.24
C GLU A 107 28.70 -19.65 -41.07
N ILE A 108 27.37 -19.71 -40.96
CA ILE A 108 26.65 -19.18 -39.78
C ILE A 108 27.06 -19.93 -38.51
N ALA A 109 27.26 -21.25 -38.57
CA ALA A 109 27.74 -22.03 -37.44
C ALA A 109 29.14 -21.58 -37.00
N LYS A 110 30.06 -21.36 -37.96
CA LYS A 110 31.41 -20.83 -37.67
C LYS A 110 31.36 -19.44 -37.02
N LEU A 111 30.58 -18.51 -37.60
CA LEU A 111 30.41 -17.16 -37.04
C LEU A 111 29.87 -17.17 -35.61
N ARG A 112 29.03 -18.15 -35.27
CA ARG A 112 28.50 -18.34 -33.92
C ARG A 112 29.54 -18.90 -32.97
N THR A 113 30.29 -19.92 -33.39
CA THR A 113 31.35 -20.53 -32.57
C THR A 113 32.52 -19.59 -32.31
N GLU A 114 32.82 -18.71 -33.28
CA GLU A 114 33.87 -17.71 -33.16
C GLU A 114 33.43 -16.48 -32.34
N GLY A 115 32.15 -16.37 -31.98
CA GLY A 115 31.60 -15.21 -31.27
C GLY A 115 31.42 -13.96 -32.14
N LYS A 116 31.83 -14.00 -33.41
CA LYS A 116 31.74 -12.90 -34.38
C LYS A 116 30.32 -12.40 -34.62
N LEU A 117 29.31 -13.28 -34.50
CA LEU A 117 27.92 -12.86 -34.58
C LEU A 117 27.55 -11.88 -33.44
N GLY A 118 28.07 -12.10 -32.23
CA GLY A 118 27.86 -11.20 -31.10
C GLY A 118 28.65 -9.90 -31.25
N GLU A 119 29.83 -9.93 -31.88
CA GLU A 119 30.57 -8.70 -32.23
C GLU A 119 29.81 -7.84 -33.23
N ILE A 120 29.20 -8.48 -34.24
CA ILE A 120 28.33 -7.79 -35.20
C ILE A 120 27.13 -7.19 -34.46
N GLU A 121 26.44 -7.98 -33.63
CA GLU A 121 25.30 -7.50 -32.83
C GLU A 121 25.68 -6.27 -31.99
N LYS A 122 26.81 -6.33 -31.29
CA LYS A 122 27.33 -5.18 -30.54
C LYS A 122 27.64 -4.01 -31.46
N GLY A 123 28.36 -4.21 -32.55
CA GLY A 123 28.69 -3.16 -33.50
C GLY A 123 27.46 -2.41 -34.04
N TRP A 124 26.31 -3.10 -34.18
CA TRP A 124 25.06 -2.49 -34.63
C TRP A 124 24.21 -1.89 -33.49
N PHE A 125 24.26 -2.41 -32.26
CA PHE A 125 23.31 -2.05 -31.18
C PHE A 125 23.93 -1.50 -29.88
N GLU A 126 25.26 -1.53 -29.70
CA GLU A 126 25.95 -1.27 -28.42
C GLU A 126 25.85 0.18 -27.90
N ASN A 127 25.49 1.14 -28.77
CA ASN A 127 25.37 2.55 -28.39
C ASN A 127 23.95 2.99 -28.04
N GLN A 128 22.98 2.07 -28.05
CA GLN A 128 21.59 2.44 -28.31
C GLN A 128 20.58 1.94 -27.29
N LEU A 129 20.95 1.08 -26.34
CA LEU A 129 20.00 0.56 -25.36
C LEU A 129 19.99 1.42 -24.09
N PRO A 130 18.92 2.20 -23.87
CA PRO A 130 18.66 2.74 -22.54
C PRO A 130 18.29 1.54 -21.70
N TYR A 131 19.06 1.31 -20.63
CA TYR A 131 18.64 0.61 -19.43
C TYR A 131 17.48 -0.38 -19.68
N THR A 132 17.80 -1.62 -20.05
CA THR A 132 16.88 -2.72 -19.74
C THR A 132 16.63 -2.58 -18.25
N ALA A 133 15.42 -2.18 -17.85
CA ALA A 133 15.07 -2.11 -16.44
C ALA A 133 15.19 -3.54 -15.93
N ASP A 134 16.34 -3.86 -15.34
CA ASP A 134 16.51 -5.11 -14.66
C ASP A 134 15.61 -4.98 -13.43
N ASP A 135 14.43 -5.59 -13.52
CA ASP A 135 13.45 -5.75 -12.45
C ASP A 135 14.02 -6.53 -11.23
N THR A 136 15.34 -6.66 -11.13
CA THR A 136 16.06 -7.17 -9.97
C THR A 136 16.18 -6.12 -8.85
N SER A 137 15.69 -4.89 -9.05
CA SER A 137 15.37 -4.04 -7.90
C SER A 137 14.05 -4.53 -7.30
N ASN A 138 14.09 -5.56 -6.45
CA ASN A 138 12.96 -5.92 -5.58
C ASN A 138 12.59 -4.66 -4.79
N PRO A 139 11.55 -3.90 -5.19
CA PRO A 139 11.28 -2.65 -4.51
C PRO A 139 10.78 -3.05 -3.12
N ILE A 140 11.44 -2.53 -2.09
CA ILE A 140 11.05 -2.65 -0.69
C ILE A 140 9.63 -2.10 -0.52
N THR A 141 8.66 -2.97 -0.74
CA THR A 141 7.23 -2.66 -0.64
C THR A 141 6.84 -2.69 0.83
N LEU A 142 5.99 -1.75 1.26
CA LEU A 142 5.46 -1.67 2.63
C LEU A 142 4.84 -3.00 3.11
N TYR A 143 4.43 -3.86 2.17
CA TYR A 143 3.98 -5.21 2.43
C TYR A 143 5.03 -6.09 3.14
N ARG A 144 6.31 -5.99 2.75
CA ARG A 144 7.40 -6.75 3.42
C ARG A 144 7.67 -6.24 4.84
N PHE A 145 7.39 -4.97 5.12
CA PHE A 145 7.52 -4.37 6.45
C PHE A 145 6.23 -4.40 7.27
N ARG A 146 5.19 -5.11 6.82
CA ARG A 146 3.91 -5.23 7.53
C ARG A 146 4.10 -5.76 8.96
N GLY A 147 5.04 -6.67 9.17
CA GLY A 147 5.37 -7.19 10.51
C GLY A 147 5.88 -6.07 11.44
N LEU A 148 6.77 -5.22 10.96
CA LEU A 148 7.30 -4.10 11.72
C LEU A 148 6.20 -3.10 12.08
N PHE A 149 5.34 -2.76 11.11
CA PHE A 149 4.21 -1.85 11.34
C PHE A 149 3.20 -2.41 12.35
N MET A 150 2.93 -3.72 12.31
CA MET A 150 2.06 -4.39 13.29
C MET A 150 2.64 -4.33 14.70
N ILE A 151 3.94 -4.57 14.87
CA ILE A 151 4.60 -4.55 16.18
C ILE A 151 4.62 -3.12 16.74
N THR A 152 5.02 -2.13 15.95
CA THR A 152 5.06 -0.73 16.39
C THR A 152 3.66 -0.19 16.66
N GLY A 153 2.68 -0.51 15.81
CA GLY A 153 1.29 -0.12 16.00
C GLY A 153 0.68 -0.73 17.26
N LEU A 154 0.89 -2.03 17.50
CA LEU A 154 0.37 -2.70 18.69
C LEU A 154 1.02 -2.18 19.98
N SER A 155 2.33 -1.94 19.96
CA SER A 155 3.07 -1.36 21.09
C SER A 155 2.56 0.05 21.43
N SER A 156 2.35 0.90 20.41
CA SER A 156 1.81 2.25 20.59
C SER A 156 0.37 2.24 21.11
N ALA A 157 -0.50 1.39 20.56
CA ALA A 157 -1.88 1.24 21.01
C ALA A 157 -1.96 0.76 22.46
N PHE A 158 -1.10 -0.18 22.85
CA PHE A 158 -1.05 -0.68 24.23
C PHE A 158 -0.60 0.42 25.21
N ALA A 159 0.44 1.19 24.86
CA ALA A 159 0.89 2.32 25.67
C ALA A 159 -0.21 3.39 25.85
N LEU A 160 -0.93 3.72 24.76
CA LEU A 160 -2.07 4.62 24.81
C LEU A 160 -3.21 4.08 25.68
N ALA A 161 -3.53 2.79 25.57
CA ALA A 161 -4.57 2.16 26.38
C ALA A 161 -4.24 2.25 27.87
N VAL A 162 -2.99 1.94 28.27
CA VAL A 162 -2.53 2.09 29.65
C VAL A 162 -2.66 3.54 30.12
N LEU A 163 -2.23 4.50 29.30
CA LEU A 163 -2.34 5.92 29.65
C LEU A 163 -3.79 6.36 29.89
N VAL A 164 -4.71 5.95 29.01
CA VAL A 164 -6.15 6.26 29.14
C VAL A 164 -6.74 5.62 30.38
N ILE A 165 -6.39 4.35 30.68
CA ILE A 165 -6.86 3.66 31.89
C ILE A 165 -6.34 4.35 33.15
N LEU A 166 -5.08 4.76 33.20
CA LEU A 166 -4.52 5.50 34.32
C LEU A 166 -5.24 6.84 34.53
N TRP A 167 -5.45 7.59 33.44
CA TRP A 167 -6.14 8.86 33.48
C TRP A 167 -7.60 8.74 33.95
N LEU A 168 -8.34 7.75 33.44
CA LEU A 168 -9.70 7.43 33.91
C LEU A 168 -9.72 7.01 35.38
N ARG A 169 -8.78 6.17 35.80
CA ARG A 169 -8.69 5.69 37.17
C ARG A 169 -8.41 6.83 38.13
N ASP A 170 -7.49 7.71 37.80
CA ASP A 170 -7.11 8.82 38.68
C ASP A 170 -8.21 9.88 38.71
N GLY A 171 -8.84 10.20 37.57
CA GLY A 171 -10.04 11.05 37.54
C GLY A 171 -11.22 10.47 38.32
N TRP A 172 -11.44 9.15 38.27
CA TRP A 172 -12.49 8.49 39.05
C TRP A 172 -12.16 8.45 40.54
N LYS A 173 -10.90 8.21 40.92
CA LYS A 173 -10.46 8.26 42.31
C LYS A 173 -10.61 9.66 42.89
N ASP A 174 -10.25 10.71 42.15
CA ASP A 174 -10.38 12.09 42.61
C ASP A 174 -11.85 12.48 42.80
N LEU A 175 -12.73 12.06 41.87
CA LEU A 175 -14.17 12.27 41.98
C LEU A 175 -14.77 11.51 43.16
N VAL A 176 -14.46 10.22 43.34
CA VAL A 176 -14.94 9.40 44.46
C VAL A 176 -14.40 9.92 45.79
N ASN A 177 -13.15 10.35 45.86
CA ASN A 177 -12.58 10.94 47.08
C ASN A 177 -13.26 12.28 47.41
N SER A 178 -13.51 13.13 46.41
CA SER A 178 -14.23 14.39 46.60
C SER A 178 -15.66 14.16 47.11
N VAL A 179 -16.38 13.21 46.51
CA VAL A 179 -17.72 12.82 46.95
C VAL A 179 -17.69 12.18 48.35
N ASN A 180 -16.73 11.31 48.66
CA ASN A 180 -16.63 10.68 49.97
C ASN A 180 -16.31 11.69 51.09
N VAL A 181 -15.44 12.68 50.82
CA VAL A 181 -15.17 13.80 51.76
C VAL A 181 -16.43 14.66 51.95
N PHE A 182 -17.16 14.95 50.87
CA PHE A 182 -18.40 15.73 50.95
C PHE A 182 -19.52 14.98 51.70
N ILE A 183 -19.71 13.68 51.41
CA ILE A 183 -20.69 12.81 52.06
C ILE A 183 -20.34 12.64 53.54
N SER A 184 -19.08 12.37 53.88
CA SER A 184 -18.66 12.22 55.28
C SER A 184 -18.80 13.52 56.08
N GLY A 185 -18.44 14.68 55.50
CA GLY A 185 -18.66 15.98 56.13
C GLY A 185 -20.14 16.26 56.41
N ARG A 186 -21.04 15.95 55.47
CA ARG A 186 -22.49 16.09 55.67
C ARG A 186 -23.06 15.08 56.67
N PHE A 187 -22.58 13.84 56.67
CA PHE A 187 -23.03 12.82 57.63
C PHE A 187 -22.60 13.12 59.06
N VAL A 188 -21.43 13.71 59.29
CA VAL A 188 -21.00 14.16 60.63
C VAL A 188 -21.95 15.24 61.15
N HIS A 189 -22.28 16.22 60.31
CA HIS A 189 -23.20 17.29 60.68
C HIS A 189 -24.64 16.79 60.90
N PHE A 190 -25.08 15.82 60.10
CA PHE A 190 -26.37 15.16 60.25
C PHE A 190 -26.42 14.29 61.52
N LYS A 191 -25.34 13.57 61.86
CA LYS A 191 -25.20 12.84 63.13
C LYS A 191 -25.30 13.76 64.34
N ILE A 192 -24.66 14.94 64.29
CA ILE A 192 -24.74 15.93 65.37
C ILE A 192 -26.17 16.48 65.52
N LEU A 193 -26.82 16.83 64.40
CA LEU A 193 -28.21 17.30 64.41
C LEU A 193 -29.17 16.22 64.93
N PHE A 194 -29.02 14.97 64.48
CA PHE A 194 -29.85 13.85 64.91
C PHE A 194 -29.65 13.50 66.40
N ALA A 195 -28.39 13.48 66.88
CA ALA A 195 -28.10 13.30 68.30
C ALA A 195 -28.72 14.40 69.18
N ARG A 196 -28.81 15.64 68.67
CA ARG A 196 -29.43 16.78 69.35
C ARG A 196 -30.97 16.74 69.34
N THR A 197 -31.56 15.98 68.43
CA THR A 197 -33.03 15.89 68.28
C THR A 197 -33.62 14.72 69.10
N ILE A 198 -32.82 13.72 69.46
CA ILE A 198 -33.28 12.52 70.21
C ILE A 198 -33.12 12.65 71.73
N HIS A 199 -32.38 13.64 72.22
CA HIS A 199 -32.32 13.94 73.66
C HIS A 199 -33.14 15.21 73.96
N PRO A 200 -34.47 15.11 74.18
CA PRO A 200 -35.17 16.22 74.79
C PRO A 200 -34.63 16.40 76.21
N ILE A 201 -34.14 17.60 76.49
CA ILE A 201 -33.97 18.10 77.85
C ILE A 201 -35.37 18.13 78.46
N LEU A 202 -35.63 17.19 79.38
CA LEU A 202 -36.81 17.23 80.24
C LEU A 202 -36.46 18.20 81.38
N LEU A 203 -36.82 19.47 81.17
CA LEU A 203 -36.91 20.46 82.23
C LEU A 203 -38.16 20.06 83.03
N ASP A 204 -37.95 19.35 84.14
CA ASP A 204 -39.04 19.00 85.05
C ASP A 204 -39.47 20.26 85.79
N ASP A 205 -40.67 20.72 85.45
CA ASP A 205 -41.36 21.86 86.01
C ASP A 205 -42.07 21.39 87.28
N HIS A 206 -41.37 21.43 88.41
CA HIS A 206 -41.96 21.16 89.72
C HIS A 206 -41.44 22.12 90.80
N ILE A 207 -41.35 23.42 90.48
CA ILE A 207 -41.10 24.49 91.46
C ILE A 207 -42.02 25.68 91.15
N GLY A 208 -43.33 25.46 91.25
CA GLY A 208 -44.35 26.51 91.02
C GLY A 208 -45.56 26.47 91.94
N GLU A 209 -45.86 25.32 92.58
CA GLU A 209 -47.13 25.13 93.31
C GLU A 209 -47.04 25.17 94.84
N SER A 210 -45.90 25.54 95.44
CA SER A 210 -45.76 25.63 96.91
C SER A 210 -45.68 27.06 97.47
N ALA A 211 -45.79 28.09 96.63
CA ALA A 211 -45.68 29.50 97.06
C ALA A 211 -47.02 30.27 97.10
N VAL A 212 -48.14 29.67 96.64
CA VAL A 212 -49.45 30.36 96.56
C VAL A 212 -50.41 29.95 97.69
N GLN A 213 -50.09 28.93 98.49
CA GLN A 213 -50.89 28.57 99.68
C GLN A 213 -50.55 29.33 100.97
N MET A 214 -49.63 30.31 100.94
CA MET A 214 -49.27 31.10 102.15
C MET A 214 -49.97 32.46 102.29
N ALA A 215 -50.93 32.83 101.42
CA ALA A 215 -51.50 34.19 101.44
C ALA A 215 -53.05 34.29 101.56
N GLN A 216 -53.81 33.20 101.68
CA GLN A 216 -55.29 33.29 101.66
C GLN A 216 -56.03 32.36 102.65
N GLY A 217 -55.47 32.18 103.84
CA GLY A 217 -56.12 31.47 104.96
C GLY A 217 -56.13 32.26 106.26
N ASN A 218 -56.47 33.55 106.22
CA ASN A 218 -56.78 34.33 107.42
C ASN A 218 -57.77 35.46 107.09
N ARG A 219 -59.06 35.10 106.99
CA ARG A 219 -60.20 36.00 107.27
C ARG A 219 -61.47 35.16 107.39
N GLN A 220 -62.03 35.21 108.60
CA GLN A 220 -63.30 34.68 109.11
C GLN A 220 -63.25 33.26 109.68
#